data_AF-A0A1V4VZV7-F1
#
_entry.id   AF-A0A1V4VZV7-F1
#
_cell.length_a   1.000
_cell.length_b   1.000
_cell.length_c   1.000
_cell.angle_alpha   90.00
_cell.angle_beta   90.00
_cell.angle_gamma   90.00
#
_symmetry.space_group_name_H-M   'P 1'
#
loop_
_entity.id
_entity.type
_entity.pdbx_description
1 polymer ?
#
loop_
_entity_poly.entity_id
_entity_poly.type
_entity_poly.pdbx_seq_one_letter_code
_entity_poly.pdbx_strand_id
1 'polypeptide(L)'
;MTGFAQVAKESEVRDYFIEGKELAKKIVSDLTQIMQESDIQAPSTWAGRATDSTATPFSDKMMMFCSALLSSFALGANAIGTSLSLRSDLPKKLTEIAMDTYQFASKGGQLMIKHNWLEEPPQMEDRNELTKSKK
;
A
#
# COMPACT_ATOMS: atom_id res chain seq x y z
N MET A 1 6.58 0.97 -8.11
CA MET A 1 6.38 2.41 -7.83
C MET A 1 7.09 3.29 -8.85
N THR A 2 8.44 3.27 -8.98
CA THR A 2 9.18 4.17 -9.91
C THR A 2 8.66 4.17 -11.35
N GLY A 3 8.41 3.00 -11.95
CA GLY A 3 7.87 2.94 -13.32
C GLY A 3 6.47 3.51 -13.46
N PHE A 4 5.60 3.34 -12.46
CA PHE A 4 4.26 3.95 -12.44
C PHE A 4 4.32 5.47 -12.25
N ALA A 5 5.21 5.96 -11.37
CA ALA A 5 5.44 7.40 -11.21
C ALA A 5 5.94 8.06 -12.50
N GLN A 6 6.75 7.36 -13.29
CA GLN A 6 7.30 7.86 -14.56
C GLN A 6 6.26 8.06 -15.65
N VAL A 7 5.19 7.25 -15.65
CA VAL A 7 4.20 7.22 -16.74
C VAL A 7 2.80 7.68 -16.33
N ALA A 8 2.60 8.01 -15.06
CA ALA A 8 1.35 8.55 -14.53
C ALA A 8 1.02 9.91 -15.19
N LYS A 9 -0.23 10.06 -15.63
CA LYS A 9 -0.69 11.27 -16.32
C LYS A 9 -1.11 12.33 -15.31
N GLU A 10 -1.87 11.92 -14.29
CA GLU A 10 -2.32 12.80 -13.23
C GLU A 10 -1.18 13.09 -12.24
N SER A 11 -1.00 14.37 -11.91
CA SER A 11 0.05 14.81 -10.99
C SER A 11 -0.09 14.21 -9.59
N GLU A 12 -1.32 14.13 -9.07
CA GLU A 12 -1.62 13.56 -7.75
C GLU A 12 -1.33 12.05 -7.69
N VAL A 13 -1.56 11.33 -8.80
CA VAL A 13 -1.25 9.90 -8.93
C VAL A 13 0.26 9.69 -9.00
N ARG A 14 0.98 10.56 -9.70
CA ARG A 14 2.45 10.53 -9.72
C ARG A 14 3.02 10.74 -8.32
N ASP A 15 2.53 11.74 -7.59
CA ASP A 15 3.01 12.07 -6.25
C ASP A 15 2.73 10.91 -5.27
N TYR A 16 1.57 10.27 -5.39
CA TYR A 16 1.23 9.05 -4.66
C TYR A 16 2.25 7.93 -4.91
N PHE A 17 2.63 7.67 -6.16
CA PHE A 17 3.64 6.65 -6.46
C PHE A 17 5.05 7.02 -6.00
N ILE A 18 5.41 8.31 -5.98
CA ILE A 18 6.68 8.78 -5.42
C ILE A 18 6.72 8.52 -3.92
N GLU A 19 5.66 8.86 -3.20
CA GLU A 19 5.54 8.59 -1.77
C GLU A 19 5.62 7.09 -1.47
N GLY A 20 4.88 6.26 -2.22
CA GLY A 20 4.93 4.80 -2.08
C GLY A 20 6.32 4.22 -2.33
N LYS A 21 7.11 4.82 -3.23
CA LYS A 21 8.51 4.45 -3.46
C LYS A 21 9.38 4.73 -2.23
N GLU A 22 9.24 5.89 -1.61
CA GLU A 22 10.01 6.25 -0.41
C GLU A 22 9.58 5.42 0.81
N LEU A 23 8.28 5.14 0.96
CA LEU A 23 7.79 4.21 1.98
C LEU A 23 8.39 2.81 1.81
N ALA A 24 8.39 2.26 0.59
CA ALA A 24 8.97 0.95 0.32
C ALA A 24 10.47 0.91 0.65
N LYS A 25 11.22 1.97 0.33
CA LYS A 25 12.65 2.07 0.71
C LYS A 25 12.84 2.07 2.22
N LYS A 26 12.01 2.81 2.96
CA LYS A 26 12.06 2.85 4.43
C LYS A 26 11.83 1.45 5.01
N ILE A 27 10.78 0.76 4.56
CA ILE A 27 10.44 -0.60 5.01
C ILE A 27 11.60 -1.58 4.72
N VAL A 28 12.17 -1.54 3.51
CA VAL A 28 13.31 -2.39 3.15
C VAL A 28 14.53 -2.10 4.03
N SER A 29 14.84 -0.83 4.27
CA SER A 29 15.95 -0.42 5.12
C SER A 29 15.77 -0.90 6.57
N ASP A 30 14.59 -0.68 7.13
CA ASP A 30 14.24 -1.08 8.49
C ASP A 30 14.37 -2.59 8.69
N LEU A 31 13.79 -3.39 7.80
CA LEU A 31 13.87 -4.86 7.89
C LEU A 31 15.29 -5.37 7.63
N THR A 32 16.03 -4.73 6.73
CA THR A 32 17.44 -5.06 6.45
C THR A 32 18.30 -4.86 7.70
N GLN A 33 18.14 -3.74 8.38
CA GLN A 33 18.88 -3.47 9.62
C GLN A 33 18.60 -4.54 10.68
N ILE A 34 17.34 -4.92 10.86
CA ILE A 34 16.95 -5.95 11.83
C ILE A 34 17.60 -7.31 11.52
N MET A 35 17.68 -7.69 10.24
CA MET A 35 18.36 -8.91 9.82
C MET A 35 19.88 -8.83 10.08
N GLN A 36 20.49 -7.69 9.74
CA GLN A 36 21.93 -7.45 9.95
C GLN A 36 22.33 -7.46 11.42
N GLU A 37 21.49 -6.93 12.32
CA GLU A 37 21.70 -7.01 13.77
C GLU A 37 21.72 -8.46 14.31
N SER A 38 21.18 -9.41 13.54
CA SER A 38 21.20 -10.84 13.84
C SER A 38 22.22 -11.61 12.98
N ASP A 39 23.16 -10.92 12.33
CA ASP A 39 24.13 -11.49 11.38
C ASP A 39 23.49 -12.25 10.19
N ILE A 40 22.24 -11.92 9.85
CA ILE A 40 21.50 -12.51 8.73
C ILE A 40 21.65 -11.59 7.50
N GLN A 41 22.11 -12.17 6.39
CA GLN A 41 22.16 -11.47 5.11
C GLN A 41 20.75 -11.20 4.59
N ALA A 42 20.45 -9.93 4.32
CA ALA A 42 19.18 -9.54 3.74
C ALA A 42 19.03 -10.13 2.32
N PRO A 43 17.84 -10.65 1.96
CA PRO A 43 17.60 -11.17 0.62
C PRO A 43 17.71 -10.07 -0.44
N SER A 44 18.32 -10.38 -1.58
CA SER A 44 18.35 -9.47 -2.71
C SER A 44 16.96 -9.28 -3.31
N THR A 45 16.62 -8.07 -3.71
CA THR A 45 15.41 -7.81 -4.50
C THR A 45 15.45 -8.60 -5.81
N TRP A 46 14.31 -9.16 -6.22
CA TRP A 46 14.18 -9.80 -7.53
C TRP A 46 14.52 -8.79 -8.66
N ALA A 47 15.20 -9.27 -9.70
CA ALA A 47 15.71 -8.41 -10.76
C ALA A 47 14.56 -7.72 -11.52
N GLY A 48 14.57 -6.39 -11.54
CA GLY A 48 13.60 -5.58 -12.27
C GLY A 48 13.93 -4.10 -12.15
N ARG A 49 14.63 -3.53 -13.15
CA ARG A 49 14.90 -2.09 -13.21
C ARG A 49 13.82 -1.42 -14.04
N ALA A 50 13.29 -0.31 -13.56
CA ALA A 50 12.46 0.56 -14.40
C ALA A 50 13.26 0.96 -15.65
N THR A 51 12.65 0.84 -16.83
CA THR A 51 13.25 1.29 -18.08
C THR A 51 13.12 2.81 -18.21
N ASP A 52 13.79 3.38 -19.21
CA ASP A 52 13.72 4.79 -19.59
C ASP A 52 12.44 5.16 -20.37
N SER A 53 11.56 4.19 -20.64
CA SER A 53 10.33 4.42 -21.40
C SER A 53 9.35 5.33 -20.66
N THR A 54 9.01 6.48 -21.25
CA THR A 54 7.94 7.37 -20.77
C THR A 54 6.58 7.07 -21.38
N ALA A 55 6.51 6.08 -22.29
CA ALA A 55 5.27 5.65 -22.90
C ALA A 55 4.40 4.91 -21.87
N THR A 56 3.21 5.43 -21.61
CA THR A 56 2.26 4.88 -20.63
C THR A 56 1.66 3.55 -21.11
N PRO A 57 1.98 2.40 -20.46
CA PRO A 57 1.44 1.11 -20.88
C PRO A 57 0.04 0.83 -20.31
N PHE A 58 -0.32 1.48 -19.20
CA PHE A 58 -1.58 1.27 -18.47
C PHE A 58 -2.20 2.61 -18.06
N SER A 59 -3.52 2.65 -17.90
CA SER A 59 -4.20 3.84 -17.37
C SER A 59 -3.88 4.07 -15.88
N ASP A 60 -4.01 5.32 -15.43
CA ASP A 60 -3.85 5.67 -14.02
C ASP A 60 -4.81 4.87 -13.11
N LYS A 61 -6.06 4.64 -13.56
CA LYS A 61 -7.03 3.75 -12.88
C LYS A 61 -6.45 2.34 -12.65
N MET A 62 -5.85 1.74 -13.67
CA MET A 62 -5.29 0.38 -13.58
C MET A 62 -4.04 0.35 -12.70
N MET A 63 -3.15 1.33 -12.82
CA MET A 63 -1.95 1.44 -11.98
C MET A 63 -2.32 1.62 -10.50
N MET A 64 -3.29 2.48 -10.20
CA MET A 64 -3.81 2.69 -8.85
C MET A 64 -4.45 1.42 -8.29
N PHE A 65 -5.25 0.71 -9.09
CA PHE A 65 -5.83 -0.58 -8.70
C PHE A 65 -4.76 -1.60 -8.31
N CYS A 66 -3.70 -1.77 -9.13
CA CYS A 66 -2.58 -2.65 -8.80
C CYS A 66 -1.90 -2.25 -7.47
N SER A 67 -1.67 -0.96 -7.26
CA SER A 67 -1.06 -0.47 -6.01
C SER A 67 -1.96 -0.65 -4.79
N ALA A 68 -3.26 -0.42 -4.90
CA ALA A 68 -4.23 -0.66 -3.84
C ALA A 68 -4.27 -2.15 -3.46
N LEU A 69 -4.33 -3.04 -4.47
CA LEU A 69 -4.30 -4.49 -4.27
C LEU A 69 -3.03 -4.93 -3.52
N LEU A 70 -1.86 -4.49 -3.98
CA LEU A 70 -0.58 -4.82 -3.34
C LEU A 70 -0.48 -4.26 -1.91
N SER A 71 -1.06 -3.09 -1.65
CA SER A 71 -1.07 -2.49 -0.30
C SER A 71 -1.92 -3.32 0.67
N SER A 72 -3.07 -3.84 0.21
CA SER A 72 -3.91 -4.76 1.00
C SER A 72 -3.21 -6.08 1.29
N PHE A 73 -2.50 -6.65 0.31
CA PHE A 73 -1.66 -7.83 0.53
C PHE A 73 -0.55 -7.56 1.54
N ALA A 74 0.10 -6.39 1.47
CA ALA A 74 1.13 -6.01 2.41
C ALA A 74 0.60 -5.91 3.85
N LEU A 75 -0.60 -5.35 4.06
CA LEU A 75 -1.24 -5.34 5.37
C LEU A 75 -1.53 -6.75 5.90
N GLY A 76 -2.08 -7.63 5.06
CA GLY A 76 -2.34 -9.02 5.42
C GLY A 76 -1.06 -9.78 5.79
N ALA A 77 -0.01 -9.63 4.98
CA ALA A 77 1.29 -10.23 5.24
C ALA A 77 1.92 -9.72 6.54
N ASN A 78 1.82 -8.40 6.82
CA ASN A 78 2.30 -7.84 8.08
C ASN A 78 1.51 -8.39 9.29
N ALA A 79 0.19 -8.52 9.20
CA ALA A 79 -0.61 -9.09 10.30
C ALA A 79 -0.20 -10.53 10.64
N ILE A 80 0.02 -11.36 9.61
CA ILE A 80 0.53 -12.72 9.78
C ILE A 80 1.95 -12.69 10.37
N GLY A 81 2.84 -11.85 9.84
CA GLY A 81 4.21 -11.69 10.35
C GLY A 81 4.23 -11.28 11.82
N THR A 82 3.42 -10.30 12.22
CA THR A 82 3.28 -9.82 13.59
C THR A 82 2.77 -10.92 14.52
N SER A 83 1.72 -11.64 14.13
CA SER A 83 1.11 -12.68 14.97
C SER A 83 1.99 -13.92 15.15
N LEU A 84 2.83 -14.25 14.18
CA LEU A 84 3.72 -15.42 14.23
C LEU A 84 5.13 -15.09 14.73
N SER A 85 5.44 -13.81 14.96
CA SER A 85 6.74 -13.39 15.49
C SER A 85 6.83 -13.60 16.99
N LEU A 86 7.70 -14.52 17.41
CA LEU A 86 7.95 -14.81 18.83
C LEU A 86 8.98 -13.85 19.47
N ARG A 87 9.72 -13.08 18.66
CA ARG A 87 10.71 -12.11 19.13
C ARG A 87 10.03 -10.79 19.47
N SER A 88 10.13 -10.32 20.71
CA SER A 88 9.28 -9.24 21.25
C SER A 88 9.47 -7.86 20.61
N ASP A 89 10.62 -7.60 19.99
CA ASP A 89 10.92 -6.38 19.22
C ASP A 89 10.17 -6.32 17.88
N LEU A 90 9.96 -7.48 17.24
CA LEU A 90 9.40 -7.58 15.89
C LEU A 90 7.92 -7.14 15.81
N PRO A 91 7.00 -7.60 16.69
CA PRO A 91 5.60 -7.18 16.63
C PRO A 91 5.43 -5.67 16.68
N LYS A 92 6.22 -4.97 17.50
CA LYS A 92 6.17 -3.51 17.58
C LYS A 92 6.55 -2.87 16.24
N LYS A 93 7.71 -3.25 15.68
CA LYS A 93 8.20 -2.70 14.42
C LYS A 93 7.29 -3.03 13.23
N LEU A 94 6.77 -4.25 13.16
CA LEU A 94 5.82 -4.66 12.11
C LEU A 94 4.47 -3.93 12.23
N THR A 95 4.04 -3.61 13.45
CA THR A 95 2.84 -2.79 13.66
C THR A 95 3.05 -1.35 13.18
N GLU A 96 4.22 -0.75 13.43
CA GLU A 96 4.58 0.56 12.87
C GLU A 96 4.55 0.56 11.33
N ILE A 97 5.16 -0.47 10.71
CA ILE A 97 5.11 -0.68 9.25
C ILE A 97 3.67 -0.84 8.75
N ALA A 98 2.84 -1.58 9.47
CA ALA A 98 1.43 -1.76 9.11
C ALA A 98 0.65 -0.44 9.18
N MET A 99 0.92 0.42 10.17
CA MET A 99 0.30 1.75 10.26
C MET A 99 0.70 2.64 9.08
N ASP A 100 1.99 2.72 8.74
CA ASP A 100 2.47 3.50 7.59
C ASP A 100 1.85 2.98 6.28
N THR A 101 1.77 1.65 6.12
CA THR A 101 1.15 1.00 4.96
C THR A 101 -0.35 1.27 4.88
N TYR A 102 -1.05 1.28 6.03
CA TYR A 102 -2.47 1.59 6.10
C TYR A 102 -2.75 3.05 5.71
N GLN A 103 -1.95 4.00 6.19
CA GLN A 103 -2.07 5.40 5.80
C GLN A 103 -1.87 5.59 4.29
N PHE A 104 -0.86 4.94 3.72
CA PHE A 104 -0.62 4.91 2.28
C PHE A 104 -1.80 4.30 1.51
N ALA A 105 -2.34 3.16 1.95
CA ALA A 105 -3.50 2.52 1.33
C ALA A 105 -4.75 3.41 1.40
N SER A 106 -5.00 4.05 2.55
CA SER A 106 -6.13 4.96 2.76
C SER A 106 -6.05 6.17 1.83
N LYS A 107 -4.86 6.79 1.71
CA LYS A 107 -4.63 7.88 0.75
C LYS A 107 -4.89 7.45 -0.69
N GLY A 108 -4.45 6.25 -1.07
CA GLY A 108 -4.73 5.67 -2.38
C GLY A 108 -6.22 5.48 -2.62
N GLY A 109 -6.96 4.97 -1.64
CA GLY A 109 -8.41 4.81 -1.69
C GLY A 109 -9.14 6.14 -1.86
N GLN A 110 -8.78 7.17 -1.09
CA GLN A 110 -9.35 8.52 -1.23
C GLN A 110 -9.10 9.10 -2.62
N LEU A 111 -7.90 8.90 -3.18
CA LEU A 111 -7.58 9.34 -4.54
C LEU A 111 -8.43 8.61 -5.58
N MET A 112 -8.60 7.29 -5.45
CA MET A 112 -9.47 6.52 -6.33
C MET A 112 -10.94 6.94 -6.24
N ILE A 113 -11.44 7.27 -5.05
CA ILE A 113 -12.80 7.82 -4.87
C ILE A 113 -12.92 9.18 -5.57
N LYS A 114 -11.94 10.08 -5.38
CA LYS A 114 -11.92 11.41 -6.02
C LYS A 114 -12.02 11.33 -7.54
N HIS A 115 -11.38 10.32 -8.15
CA HIS A 115 -11.42 10.11 -9.59
C HIS A 115 -12.54 9.17 -10.08
N ASN A 116 -13.46 8.74 -9.21
CA ASN A 116 -14.53 7.76 -9.52
C ASN A 116 -13.98 6.45 -10.10
N TRP A 117 -12.85 5.98 -9.56
CA TRP A 117 -12.18 4.74 -9.97
C TRP A 117 -12.49 3.56 -9.07
N LEU A 118 -13.09 3.81 -7.90
CA LEU A 118 -13.51 2.79 -6.96
C LEU A 118 -15.01 2.52 -7.15
N GLU A 119 -15.36 1.24 -7.29
CA GLU A 119 -16.76 0.81 -7.34
C GLU A 119 -17.37 0.89 -5.95
N GLU A 120 -18.64 1.29 -5.88
CA GLU A 120 -19.40 1.25 -4.63
C GLU A 120 -19.85 -0.20 -4.37
N PRO A 121 -19.43 -0.81 -3.24
CA PRO A 121 -19.92 -2.14 -2.89
C PRO A 121 -21.42 -2.08 -2.55
N PRO A 122 -22.16 -3.20 -2.69
CA PRO A 122 -23.57 -3.24 -2.29
C PRO A 122 -23.73 -2.86 -0.81
N GLN A 123 -24.54 -1.84 -0.56
CA GLN A 123 -24.84 -1.36 0.78
C GLN A 123 -25.98 -2.17 1.39
N MET A 124 -25.92 -2.39 2.71
CA MET A 124 -27.06 -2.91 3.47
C MET A 124 -27.90 -1.73 3.96
N GLU A 125 -29.21 -1.92 4.09
CA GLU A 125 -30.10 -0.89 4.59
C GLU A 125 -29.77 -0.52 6.04
N ASP A 126 -29.71 0.79 6.35
CA ASP A 126 -29.46 1.25 7.71
C ASP A 126 -30.70 1.02 8.59
N ARG A 127 -30.66 -0.05 9.38
CA ARG A 127 -31.74 -0.41 10.32
C ARG A 127 -31.99 0.68 11.37
N ASN A 128 -31.00 1.51 11.71
CA ASN A 128 -31.17 2.62 12.64
C ASN A 128 -31.91 3.79 12.00
N GLU A 129 -31.75 4.03 10.70
CA GLU A 129 -32.57 5.02 9.98
C GLU A 129 -34.01 4.52 9.80
N LEU A 130 -34.18 3.24 9.44
CA LEU A 130 -35.50 2.62 9.25
C LEU A 130 -36.35 2.56 10.53
N THR A 131 -35.71 2.55 11.70
CA THR A 131 -36.41 2.59 13.01
C THR A 131 -36.78 4.00 13.44
N LYS A 132 -36.09 5.02 12.93
CA LYS A 132 -36.40 6.44 13.18
C LYS A 132 -37.48 7.00 12.25
N SER A 133 -37.69 6.38 11.08
CA SER A 133 -38.68 6.84 10.09
C SER A 133 -40.13 6.41 10.38
N LYS A 134 -40.37 5.57 11.40
CA LYS A 134 -41.73 5.28 11.88
C LYS A 134 -42.22 6.42 12.77
N LYS A 135 -42.94 7.37 12.18
CA LYS A 135 -43.84 8.28 12.88
C LYS A 135 -45.26 8.07 12.37
#